data_AF-A0AAY5ELD3-F1
#
_entry.id   AF-A0AAY5ELD3-F1
#
_cell.length_a   1.000
_cell.length_b   1.000
_cell.length_c   1.000
_cell.angle_alpha   90.00
_cell.angle_beta   90.00
_cell.angle_gamma   90.00
#
_symmetry.space_group_name_H-M   'P 1'
#
loop_
_entity.id
_entity.type
_entity.pdbx_description
1 polymer ?
#
loop_
_entity_poly.entity_id
_entity_poly.type
_entity_poly.pdbx_seq_one_letter_code
_entity_poly.pdbx_strand_id
1 'polypeptide(L)'
;MSDTWSDIQAHKKQVNSLRERLQRRRNTTQLGIGMLPSVDGASTRSESPGPTLQTPAQVEVERPPDPELERRLLGYLAELSLSLPTDSITITNQLNSSESPVSHACIQSLLLKFSAQELIEVRQPTIAASCSSSSSSTLVISVDHTKVWAMIGGSATQPQRTGSPSSPTKTSSISLASASSSQLTGTSDWKSGGGGGGAEKKGRSNKGKTSHLDMEIESLLSQQSTKEQQSKKVSREILELLNTSSAREQSIVEKFRSRGRAQVQEFCDHGTKEECMRYGDTPQPCSKLHFRRIINKHTDESLGDCSFLNTCFHMDTCKYVHYEIDSPPEAEGGALGPQAGATELSLHARDGDSNVGKLFPAQWICCDIRYLDVSILGKFAVVMADPPWDIHMELPYGTLTDDEMRKLNIPILQDDGFLFLWVTGRAMELGRECLSLWGYERVDEIIWVKTNQLQRIIRTGRTGHWLNHGKEHCLVGVKGNPQGFNRGLDCDVIVAEVRSTSHKPDEIYGMIERLSPGTRKIELFGRPHNVQPNWVTLGNQLDGIHLLDPDVVARFKKRYPDGVISKPKNM
;
A
#
# COMPACT_ATOMS: atom_id res chain seq x y z
N MET A 1 -9.77 -8.29 -38.82
CA MET A 1 -10.81 -8.43 -37.77
C MET A 1 -11.29 -9.87 -37.59
N SER A 2 -10.90 -10.82 -38.46
CA SER A 2 -11.18 -12.25 -38.33
C SER A 2 -10.51 -12.88 -37.11
N ASP A 3 -9.23 -12.60 -36.93
CA ASP A 3 -8.31 -13.51 -36.22
C ASP A 3 -8.52 -13.43 -34.70
N THR A 4 -8.76 -12.23 -34.19
CA THR A 4 -9.15 -11.96 -32.80
C THR A 4 -10.40 -12.72 -32.34
N TRP A 5 -11.31 -13.08 -33.25
CA TRP A 5 -12.46 -13.92 -32.90
C TRP A 5 -12.08 -15.39 -32.81
N SER A 6 -11.23 -15.88 -33.71
CA SER A 6 -10.65 -17.22 -33.66
C SER A 6 -9.83 -17.45 -32.39
N ASP A 7 -9.04 -16.47 -31.95
CA ASP A 7 -8.26 -16.56 -30.71
C ASP A 7 -9.16 -16.64 -29.46
N ILE A 8 -10.23 -15.84 -29.41
CA ILE A 8 -11.23 -15.89 -28.33
C ILE A 8 -11.97 -17.24 -28.31
N GLN A 9 -12.27 -17.81 -29.48
CA GLN A 9 -12.84 -19.16 -29.61
C GLN A 9 -11.86 -20.24 -29.13
N ALA A 10 -10.59 -20.16 -29.53
CA ALA A 10 -9.54 -21.10 -29.14
C ALA A 10 -9.28 -21.06 -27.62
N HIS A 11 -9.18 -19.87 -27.03
CA HIS A 11 -9.00 -19.69 -25.59
C HIS A 11 -10.19 -20.24 -24.79
N LYS A 12 -11.44 -19.97 -25.22
CA LYS A 12 -12.64 -20.57 -24.61
C LYS A 12 -12.62 -22.10 -24.70
N LYS A 13 -12.16 -22.67 -25.81
CA LYS A 13 -12.02 -24.13 -26.00
C LYS A 13 -10.96 -24.74 -25.08
N GLN A 14 -9.82 -24.07 -24.88
CA GLN A 14 -8.80 -24.48 -23.90
C GLN A 14 -9.31 -24.41 -22.46
N VAL A 15 -9.95 -23.31 -22.05
CA VAL A 15 -10.53 -23.14 -20.70
C VAL A 15 -11.57 -24.22 -20.41
N ASN A 16 -12.46 -24.53 -21.36
CA ASN A 16 -13.44 -25.61 -21.22
C ASN A 16 -12.76 -26.98 -21.10
N SER A 17 -11.73 -27.27 -21.90
CA SER A 17 -10.97 -28.53 -21.79
C SER A 17 -10.25 -28.67 -20.45
N LEU A 18 -9.66 -27.59 -19.92
CA LEU A 18 -9.05 -27.57 -18.58
C LEU A 18 -10.10 -27.84 -17.49
N ARG A 19 -11.26 -27.18 -17.58
CA ARG A 19 -12.39 -27.38 -16.64
C ARG A 19 -12.86 -28.84 -16.66
N GLU A 20 -13.00 -29.43 -17.85
CA GLU A 20 -13.39 -30.83 -18.02
C GLU A 20 -12.32 -31.80 -17.47
N ARG A 21 -11.03 -31.53 -17.68
CA ARG A 21 -9.93 -32.35 -17.12
C ARG A 21 -9.88 -32.28 -15.60
N LEU A 22 -10.16 -31.12 -15.00
CA LEU A 22 -10.31 -30.97 -13.54
C LEU A 22 -11.53 -31.73 -13.01
N GLN A 23 -12.65 -31.70 -13.74
CA GLN A 23 -13.88 -32.39 -13.38
C GLN A 23 -13.73 -33.92 -13.51
N ARG A 24 -13.06 -34.41 -14.56
CA ARG A 24 -12.64 -35.82 -14.68
C ARG A 24 -11.73 -36.25 -13.52
N ARG A 25 -10.72 -35.44 -13.16
CA ARG A 25 -9.86 -35.71 -11.97
C ARG A 25 -10.68 -35.81 -10.68
N ARG A 26 -11.60 -34.86 -10.43
CA ARG A 26 -12.48 -34.87 -9.25
C ARG A 26 -13.36 -36.13 -9.18
N ASN A 27 -13.90 -36.57 -10.33
CA ASN A 27 -14.67 -37.81 -10.40
C ASN A 27 -13.78 -39.06 -10.18
N THR A 28 -12.54 -39.08 -10.67
CA THR A 28 -11.56 -40.15 -10.37
C THR A 28 -11.26 -40.22 -8.87
N THR A 29 -11.11 -39.08 -8.18
CA THR A 29 -10.91 -39.04 -6.73
C THR A 29 -12.13 -39.57 -5.95
N GLN A 30 -13.36 -39.36 -6.44
CA GLN A 30 -14.57 -39.89 -5.79
C GLN A 30 -14.81 -41.40 -6.03
N LEU A 31 -14.15 -42.01 -7.00
CA LEU A 31 -14.22 -43.46 -7.26
C LEU A 31 -13.06 -44.25 -6.63
N GLY A 32 -12.17 -43.59 -5.88
CA GLY A 32 -10.92 -44.15 -5.35
C GLY A 32 -11.00 -44.92 -4.03
N ILE A 33 -12.17 -45.48 -3.66
CA ILE A 33 -12.33 -46.29 -2.43
C ILE A 33 -13.02 -47.61 -2.78
N GLY A 34 -12.25 -48.63 -3.17
CA GLY A 34 -12.80 -49.96 -3.46
C GLY A 34 -11.84 -50.94 -4.17
N MET A 35 -11.24 -51.83 -3.37
CA MET A 35 -10.71 -53.17 -3.73
C MET A 35 -9.55 -53.35 -4.74
N LEU A 36 -8.57 -54.10 -4.26
CA LEU A 36 -7.71 -55.05 -4.99
C LEU A 36 -7.99 -56.46 -4.41
N PRO A 37 -7.48 -57.60 -4.95
CA PRO A 37 -6.68 -57.80 -6.17
C PRO A 37 -7.27 -58.87 -7.12
N SER A 38 -6.60 -59.13 -8.26
CA SER A 38 -6.39 -60.48 -8.85
C SER A 38 -5.36 -60.41 -9.98
N VAL A 39 -4.79 -61.56 -10.38
CA VAL A 39 -3.66 -61.69 -11.33
C VAL A 39 -4.03 -62.68 -12.43
N ASP A 40 -3.58 -62.43 -13.68
CA ASP A 40 -3.08 -63.40 -14.69
C ASP A 40 -3.31 -62.93 -16.14
N GLY A 41 -2.51 -63.47 -17.09
CA GLY A 41 -2.70 -63.33 -18.54
C GLY A 41 -1.51 -62.71 -19.29
N ALA A 42 -1.02 -63.38 -20.33
CA ALA A 42 0.20 -63.01 -21.08
C ALA A 42 -0.01 -63.01 -22.61
N SER A 43 1.09 -62.88 -23.39
CA SER A 43 1.20 -63.07 -24.85
C SER A 43 0.79 -61.88 -25.75
N THR A 44 1.46 -61.51 -26.86
CA THR A 44 2.78 -61.84 -27.46
C THR A 44 3.12 -60.93 -28.66
N ARG A 45 4.43 -60.61 -28.88
CA ARG A 45 5.14 -60.42 -30.19
C ARG A 45 4.71 -59.26 -31.13
N SER A 46 5.54 -58.71 -32.05
CA SER A 46 6.97 -58.93 -32.40
C SER A 46 7.59 -57.75 -33.21
N GLU A 47 8.93 -57.62 -33.16
CA GLU A 47 9.95 -57.13 -34.16
C GLU A 47 9.69 -55.88 -35.06
N SER A 48 10.56 -54.85 -35.22
CA SER A 48 12.04 -54.74 -35.47
C SER A 48 12.46 -55.06 -36.93
N PRO A 49 13.53 -54.47 -37.55
CA PRO A 49 14.72 -53.72 -37.04
C PRO A 49 14.68 -52.18 -37.34
N GLY A 50 15.67 -51.31 -37.08
CA GLY A 50 17.11 -51.42 -36.70
C GLY A 50 18.06 -51.12 -37.89
N PRO A 51 19.33 -50.64 -37.72
CA PRO A 51 20.11 -50.35 -36.50
C PRO A 51 19.95 -48.85 -36.09
N THR A 52 20.88 -47.99 -35.60
CA THR A 52 22.37 -47.94 -35.43
C THR A 52 22.76 -46.95 -34.30
N LEU A 53 24.05 -46.75 -33.98
CA LEU A 53 24.53 -46.09 -32.74
C LEU A 53 25.42 -44.85 -32.94
N GLN A 54 25.36 -43.93 -31.96
CA GLN A 54 26.54 -43.44 -31.24
C GLN A 54 26.28 -43.54 -29.72
N THR A 55 27.33 -43.73 -28.92
CA THR A 55 27.25 -44.16 -27.51
C THR A 55 26.99 -43.01 -26.55
N PRO A 56 26.11 -43.16 -25.53
CA PRO A 56 25.82 -42.09 -24.56
C PRO A 56 26.95 -41.91 -23.54
N ALA A 57 27.16 -40.65 -23.12
CA ALA A 57 27.83 -40.35 -21.87
C ALA A 57 26.96 -40.78 -20.66
N GLN A 58 27.59 -41.05 -19.52
CA GLN A 58 26.92 -41.59 -18.34
C GLN A 58 25.96 -40.55 -17.73
N VAL A 59 24.69 -40.93 -17.60
CA VAL A 59 23.72 -40.22 -16.75
C VAL A 59 23.90 -40.74 -15.33
N GLU A 60 24.39 -39.91 -14.42
CA GLU A 60 24.32 -40.22 -13.00
C GLU A 60 22.86 -40.27 -12.55
N VAL A 61 22.46 -41.37 -11.93
CA VAL A 61 21.12 -41.54 -11.39
C VAL A 61 21.04 -40.78 -10.08
N GLU A 62 20.28 -39.68 -10.05
CA GLU A 62 19.96 -38.97 -8.82
C GLU A 62 19.36 -39.95 -7.80
N ARG A 63 20.10 -40.23 -6.73
CA ARG A 63 19.55 -40.86 -5.53
C ARG A 63 18.79 -39.80 -4.75
N PRO A 64 17.65 -40.14 -4.10
CA PRO A 64 17.02 -39.22 -3.16
C PRO A 64 18.03 -38.84 -2.07
N PRO A 65 18.08 -37.55 -1.64
CA PRO A 65 19.00 -37.13 -0.60
C PRO A 65 18.70 -37.82 0.72
N ASP A 66 19.74 -38.03 1.52
CA ASP A 66 19.63 -38.67 2.83
C ASP A 66 18.76 -37.81 3.77
N PRO A 67 17.62 -38.33 4.29
CA PRO A 67 16.74 -37.57 5.17
C PRO A 67 17.37 -37.24 6.53
N GLU A 68 18.46 -37.90 6.92
CA GLU A 68 19.24 -37.54 8.11
C GLU A 68 20.13 -36.32 7.84
N LEU A 69 20.77 -36.27 6.67
CA LEU A 69 21.54 -35.09 6.24
C LEU A 69 20.63 -33.86 6.07
N GLU A 70 19.43 -34.06 5.49
CA GLU A 70 18.44 -32.98 5.34
C GLU A 70 18.04 -32.38 6.71
N ARG A 71 17.80 -33.24 7.71
CA ARG A 71 17.47 -32.80 9.08
C ARG A 71 18.64 -32.09 9.77
N ARG A 72 19.87 -32.59 9.59
CA ARG A 72 21.08 -31.97 10.15
C ARG A 72 21.37 -30.58 9.55
N LEU A 73 21.18 -30.41 8.25
CA LEU A 73 21.33 -29.10 7.59
C LEU A 73 20.24 -28.12 8.04
N LEU A 74 18.98 -28.56 8.17
CA LEU A 74 17.92 -27.73 8.76
C LEU A 74 18.25 -27.33 10.21
N GLY A 75 18.76 -28.26 11.03
CA GLY A 75 19.17 -27.99 12.41
C GLY A 75 20.26 -26.92 12.50
N TYR A 76 21.31 -27.01 11.68
CA TYR A 76 22.38 -26.01 11.62
C TYR A 76 21.86 -24.64 11.14
N LEU A 77 20.97 -24.61 10.14
CA LEU A 77 20.32 -23.37 9.68
C LEU A 77 19.31 -22.80 10.69
N ALA A 78 18.80 -23.61 11.62
CA ALA A 78 17.88 -23.18 12.67
C ALA A 78 18.57 -22.39 13.80
N GLU A 79 19.89 -22.48 13.93
CA GLU A 79 20.67 -21.83 14.99
C GLU A 79 20.62 -20.30 14.89
N LEU A 80 20.09 -19.66 15.94
CA LEU A 80 19.99 -18.19 16.06
C LEU A 80 21.36 -17.49 16.23
N SER A 81 22.44 -18.27 16.35
CA SER A 81 23.83 -17.83 16.44
C SER A 81 24.59 -17.86 15.11
N LEU A 82 23.96 -18.33 14.01
CA LEU A 82 24.62 -18.47 12.72
C LEU A 82 25.00 -17.10 12.12
N SER A 83 26.30 -16.88 11.90
CA SER A 83 26.82 -15.65 11.30
C SER A 83 26.62 -15.65 9.78
N LEU A 84 25.50 -15.07 9.34
CA LEU A 84 25.19 -14.85 7.93
C LEU A 84 25.89 -13.57 7.40
N PRO A 85 26.30 -13.54 6.12
CA PRO A 85 26.18 -14.60 5.13
C PRO A 85 27.22 -15.72 5.33
N THR A 86 26.83 -16.98 5.08
CA THR A 86 27.71 -18.16 5.21
C THR A 86 27.80 -18.91 3.87
N ASP A 87 29.00 -19.37 3.49
CA ASP A 87 29.20 -20.13 2.24
C ASP A 87 28.98 -21.65 2.42
N SER A 88 28.65 -22.34 1.31
CA SER A 88 28.35 -23.78 1.34
C SER A 88 29.56 -24.68 1.61
N ILE A 89 30.80 -24.21 1.47
CA ILE A 89 32.02 -24.97 1.83
C ILE A 89 32.18 -24.95 3.35
N THR A 90 32.03 -23.79 3.99
CA THR A 90 32.00 -23.65 5.46
C THR A 90 30.88 -24.48 6.08
N ILE A 91 29.66 -24.43 5.52
CA ILE A 91 28.54 -25.29 5.96
C ILE A 91 28.88 -26.78 5.79
N THR A 92 29.47 -27.18 4.66
CA THR A 92 29.91 -28.57 4.45
C THR A 92 30.93 -28.99 5.50
N ASN A 93 31.94 -28.15 5.78
CA ASN A 93 33.00 -28.45 6.75
C ASN A 93 32.47 -28.59 8.19
N GLN A 94 31.48 -27.79 8.59
CA GLN A 94 30.83 -27.91 9.91
C GLN A 94 29.94 -29.16 10.04
N LEU A 95 29.27 -29.56 8.96
CA LEU A 95 28.41 -30.75 8.94
C LEU A 95 29.17 -32.06 8.65
N ASN A 96 30.40 -31.99 8.15
CA ASN A 96 31.23 -33.15 7.89
C ASN A 96 31.73 -33.74 9.23
N SER A 97 31.53 -35.04 9.44
CA SER A 97 31.84 -35.70 10.71
C SER A 97 32.49 -37.06 10.44
N SER A 98 33.36 -37.52 11.33
CA SER A 98 34.17 -38.74 11.14
C SER A 98 33.35 -40.01 10.87
N GLU A 99 32.09 -40.06 11.30
CA GLU A 99 31.17 -41.19 11.09
C GLU A 99 30.25 -41.03 9.86
N SER A 100 30.25 -39.86 9.21
CA SER A 100 29.38 -39.55 8.06
C SER A 100 30.04 -38.54 7.10
N PRO A 101 30.79 -39.00 6.07
CA PRO A 101 31.41 -38.09 5.11
C PRO A 101 30.38 -37.46 4.18
N VAL A 102 30.23 -36.13 4.24
CA VAL A 102 29.26 -35.37 3.45
C VAL A 102 29.92 -34.76 2.21
N SER A 103 29.31 -34.90 1.03
CA SER A 103 29.79 -34.23 -0.18
C SER A 103 29.27 -32.79 -0.28
N HIS A 104 30.13 -31.88 -0.75
CA HIS A 104 29.77 -30.48 -1.02
C HIS A 104 28.60 -30.34 -2.01
N ALA A 105 28.54 -31.23 -3.02
CA ALA A 105 27.46 -31.28 -4.00
C ALA A 105 26.09 -31.64 -3.36
N CYS A 106 26.06 -32.55 -2.38
CA CYS A 106 24.83 -32.87 -1.65
C CYS A 106 24.33 -31.69 -0.82
N ILE A 107 25.23 -30.97 -0.11
CA ILE A 107 24.88 -29.73 0.60
C ILE A 107 24.39 -28.66 -0.38
N GLN A 108 25.04 -28.49 -1.53
CA GLN A 108 24.63 -27.52 -2.53
C GLN A 108 23.24 -27.81 -3.11
N SER A 109 22.93 -29.09 -3.39
CA SER A 109 21.59 -29.51 -3.83
C SER A 109 20.52 -29.26 -2.75
N LEU A 110 20.81 -29.59 -1.49
CA LEU A 110 19.89 -29.32 -0.38
C LEU A 110 19.66 -27.83 -0.11
N LEU A 111 20.70 -26.98 -0.20
CA LEU A 111 20.55 -25.52 -0.07
C LEU A 111 19.67 -24.95 -1.20
N LEU A 112 19.79 -25.47 -2.43
CA LEU A 112 18.92 -25.08 -3.54
C LEU A 112 17.49 -25.60 -3.36
N LYS A 113 17.30 -26.82 -2.83
CA LYS A 113 16.00 -27.36 -2.44
C LYS A 113 15.31 -26.47 -1.40
N PHE A 114 16.03 -26.05 -0.36
CA PHE A 114 15.51 -25.18 0.71
C PHE A 114 15.22 -23.76 0.24
N SER A 115 16.00 -23.23 -0.71
CA SER A 115 15.69 -21.93 -1.31
C SER A 115 14.49 -21.99 -2.25
N ALA A 116 14.31 -23.07 -3.01
CA ALA A 116 13.09 -23.34 -3.78
C ALA A 116 11.85 -23.60 -2.90
N GLN A 117 12.04 -23.92 -1.62
CA GLN A 117 10.99 -24.01 -0.59
C GLN A 117 10.82 -22.69 0.21
N GLU A 118 11.48 -21.61 -0.20
CA GLU A 118 11.51 -20.29 0.47
C GLU A 118 11.94 -20.33 1.96
N LEU A 119 12.72 -21.34 2.37
CA LEU A 119 13.25 -21.46 3.74
C LEU A 119 14.49 -20.58 3.94
N ILE A 120 15.28 -20.40 2.87
CA ILE A 120 16.53 -19.64 2.85
C ILE A 120 16.69 -18.86 1.54
N GLU A 121 17.42 -17.76 1.59
CA GLU A 121 17.84 -17.00 0.41
C GLU A 121 19.28 -17.34 0.06
N VAL A 122 19.54 -17.75 -1.18
CA VAL A 122 20.89 -18.11 -1.63
C VAL A 122 21.31 -17.35 -2.89
N ARG A 123 22.60 -17.02 -2.95
CA ARG A 123 23.25 -16.40 -4.10
C ARG A 123 24.31 -17.32 -4.66
N GLN A 124 24.09 -17.77 -5.89
CA GLN A 124 25.12 -18.43 -6.69
C GLN A 124 26.05 -17.37 -7.31
N PRO A 125 27.38 -17.60 -7.37
CA PRO A 125 28.28 -16.75 -8.13
C PRO A 125 28.04 -16.97 -9.63
N THR A 126 27.82 -15.89 -10.38
CA THR A 126 27.69 -15.92 -11.84
C THR A 126 29.02 -16.29 -12.50
N ILE A 127 29.04 -17.40 -13.23
CA ILE A 127 30.24 -17.93 -13.88
C ILE A 127 30.67 -17.02 -15.04
N ALA A 128 31.77 -16.28 -14.85
CA ALA A 128 32.54 -15.71 -15.94
C ALA A 128 33.48 -16.78 -16.53
N ALA A 129 33.67 -16.79 -17.85
CA ALA A 129 34.36 -17.88 -18.52
C ALA A 129 35.90 -17.79 -18.43
N SER A 130 36.53 -18.44 -17.43
CA SER A 130 37.92 -18.93 -17.55
C SER A 130 38.28 -20.01 -16.50
N CYS A 131 38.60 -21.21 -17.01
CA CYS A 131 39.58 -22.19 -16.48
C CYS A 131 39.52 -22.74 -15.02
N SER A 132 39.75 -24.07 -14.94
CA SER A 132 40.19 -24.85 -13.76
C SER A 132 39.30 -24.88 -12.50
N SER A 133 38.41 -25.88 -12.46
CA SER A 133 38.24 -26.83 -11.33
C SER A 133 38.31 -26.28 -9.89
N SER A 134 37.52 -25.26 -9.59
CA SER A 134 37.19 -24.85 -8.21
C SER A 134 35.68 -24.99 -7.99
N SER A 135 35.28 -25.65 -6.90
CA SER A 135 33.87 -25.93 -6.62
C SER A 135 33.07 -24.65 -6.41
N SER A 136 31.94 -24.50 -7.09
CA SER A 136 31.10 -23.30 -7.01
C SER A 136 30.42 -23.20 -5.64
N SER A 137 30.97 -22.40 -4.72
CA SER A 137 30.36 -22.13 -3.42
C SER A 137 29.05 -21.35 -3.57
N THR A 138 27.94 -21.89 -3.07
CA THR A 138 26.68 -21.16 -2.92
C THR A 138 26.72 -20.37 -1.61
N LEU A 139 26.36 -19.08 -1.63
CA LEU A 139 26.31 -18.24 -0.43
C LEU A 139 24.88 -18.18 0.13
N VAL A 140 24.68 -18.48 1.40
CA VAL A 140 23.41 -18.27 2.12
C VAL A 140 23.40 -16.84 2.66
N ILE A 141 22.37 -16.06 2.30
CA ILE A 141 22.23 -14.64 2.67
C ILE A 141 21.29 -14.46 3.86
N SER A 142 20.11 -15.08 3.81
CA SER A 142 19.09 -14.96 4.84
C SER A 142 18.40 -16.31 5.09
N VAL A 143 17.85 -16.49 6.29
CA VAL A 143 17.17 -17.72 6.74
C VAL A 143 15.86 -17.35 7.42
N ASP A 144 14.73 -17.89 6.93
CA ASP A 144 13.46 -17.80 7.64
C ASP A 144 13.40 -18.90 8.71
N HIS A 145 13.96 -18.59 9.88
CA HIS A 145 13.92 -19.48 11.03
C HIS A 145 12.48 -19.95 11.35
N THR A 146 11.44 -19.12 11.11
CA THR A 146 10.04 -19.52 11.34
C THR A 146 9.65 -20.73 10.49
N LYS A 147 9.99 -20.72 9.20
CA LYS A 147 9.73 -21.84 8.29
C LYS A 147 10.67 -23.02 8.56
N VAL A 148 11.95 -22.77 8.83
CA VAL A 148 12.94 -23.84 9.12
C VAL A 148 12.56 -24.62 10.39
N TRP A 149 12.20 -23.93 11.48
CA TRP A 149 11.74 -24.58 12.72
C TRP A 149 10.43 -25.37 12.51
N ALA A 150 9.53 -24.89 11.64
CA ALA A 150 8.32 -25.64 11.27
C ALA A 150 8.62 -26.93 10.50
N MET A 151 9.66 -26.95 9.65
CA MET A 151 10.12 -28.15 8.94
C MET A 151 10.79 -29.19 9.86
N ILE A 152 11.39 -28.75 10.97
CA ILE A 152 11.99 -29.63 11.99
C ILE A 152 10.92 -30.20 12.96
N GLY A 153 9.89 -29.41 13.27
CA GLY A 153 8.93 -29.64 14.36
C GLY A 153 7.92 -30.79 14.20
N GLY A 154 8.20 -31.81 13.38
CA GLY A 154 7.27 -32.93 13.13
C GLY A 154 7.10 -33.92 14.29
N SER A 155 8.10 -34.06 15.17
CA SER A 155 8.02 -34.93 16.36
C SER A 155 9.14 -34.63 17.39
N ALA A 156 8.85 -33.77 18.37
CA ALA A 156 9.61 -33.63 19.63
C ALA A 156 8.78 -32.89 20.69
N THR A 157 9.02 -33.17 21.97
CA THR A 157 8.33 -32.53 23.10
C THR A 157 8.99 -31.22 23.54
N GLN A 158 8.20 -30.26 24.01
CA GLN A 158 8.72 -29.06 24.68
C GLN A 158 9.40 -29.40 26.02
N PRO A 159 10.61 -28.86 26.29
CA PRO A 159 11.07 -28.65 27.66
C PRO A 159 10.22 -27.56 28.35
N GLN A 160 9.95 -27.71 29.65
CA GLN A 160 9.15 -26.72 30.39
C GLN A 160 9.92 -25.42 30.68
N ARG A 161 9.16 -24.33 30.84
CA ARG A 161 9.66 -23.01 31.27
C ARG A 161 10.11 -23.01 32.73
N THR A 162 11.16 -22.26 33.02
CA THR A 162 11.28 -21.48 34.27
C THR A 162 11.77 -20.06 33.93
N GLY A 163 11.28 -19.04 34.64
CA GLY A 163 11.69 -17.65 34.46
C GLY A 163 10.81 -16.80 33.51
N SER A 164 10.37 -15.65 34.02
CA SER A 164 9.63 -14.59 33.34
C SER A 164 9.85 -13.26 34.11
N PRO A 165 9.43 -12.07 33.62
CA PRO A 165 9.02 -11.69 32.26
C PRO A 165 9.74 -10.44 31.69
N SER A 166 9.92 -10.35 30.37
CA SER A 166 10.04 -9.06 29.66
C SER A 166 9.74 -9.22 28.17
N SER A 167 8.79 -8.47 27.62
CA SER A 167 8.29 -8.66 26.25
C SER A 167 8.24 -7.36 25.42
N PRO A 168 9.03 -7.23 24.35
CA PRO A 168 8.74 -6.37 23.21
C PRO A 168 7.91 -7.11 22.15
N THR A 169 7.12 -6.39 21.36
CA THR A 169 6.19 -6.96 20.36
C THR A 169 6.67 -6.81 18.91
N LYS A 170 6.57 -7.90 18.13
CA LYS A 170 6.38 -7.88 16.67
C LYS A 170 5.05 -8.61 16.40
N THR A 171 4.01 -8.02 15.83
CA THR A 171 3.83 -7.58 14.42
C THR A 171 4.00 -8.72 13.42
N SER A 172 2.88 -9.34 13.05
CA SER A 172 2.76 -10.31 11.95
C SER A 172 1.62 -9.89 11.03
N SER A 173 1.88 -9.77 9.73
CA SER A 173 0.91 -9.42 8.70
C SER A 173 -0.03 -10.59 8.36
N ILE A 174 -1.32 -10.30 8.13
CA ILE A 174 -2.23 -11.21 7.40
C ILE A 174 -3.01 -10.39 6.37
N SER A 175 -3.01 -10.85 5.12
CA SER A 175 -3.67 -10.18 3.99
C SER A 175 -5.17 -10.50 3.94
N LEU A 176 -5.99 -9.49 3.67
CA LEU A 176 -7.42 -9.67 3.36
C LEU A 176 -7.64 -9.82 1.85
N ALA A 177 -8.46 -10.81 1.48
CA ALA A 177 -9.00 -10.98 0.13
C ALA A 177 -10.50 -10.65 0.10
N SER A 178 -11.02 -10.31 -1.08
CA SER A 178 -12.30 -9.61 -1.27
C SER A 178 -13.56 -10.38 -0.85
N ALA A 179 -14.53 -9.64 -0.32
CA ALA A 179 -15.86 -10.12 0.06
C ALA A 179 -16.73 -10.60 -1.13
N SER A 180 -17.88 -11.19 -0.81
CA SER A 180 -18.98 -11.48 -1.75
C SER A 180 -20.31 -11.03 -1.14
N SER A 181 -21.26 -10.66 -2.00
CA SER A 181 -22.48 -9.94 -1.63
C SER A 181 -23.40 -10.69 -0.67
N SER A 182 -24.00 -9.95 0.28
CA SER A 182 -25.05 -10.42 1.19
C SER A 182 -26.35 -9.64 0.98
N GLN A 183 -27.40 -10.30 0.49
CA GLN A 183 -28.77 -9.78 0.56
C GLN A 183 -29.46 -10.30 1.83
N LEU A 184 -30.20 -9.42 2.50
CA LEU A 184 -30.86 -9.67 3.77
C LEU A 184 -32.25 -10.31 3.55
N THR A 185 -32.58 -11.37 4.28
CA THR A 185 -33.94 -11.92 4.36
C THR A 185 -34.63 -11.45 5.64
N GLY A 186 -35.59 -10.53 5.50
CA GLY A 186 -36.47 -10.09 6.58
C GLY A 186 -37.60 -11.08 6.89
N THR A 187 -38.11 -11.04 8.12
CA THR A 187 -39.13 -11.96 8.67
C THR A 187 -40.53 -11.33 8.74
N SER A 188 -41.58 -12.08 8.41
CA SER A 188 -42.96 -11.84 8.92
C SER A 188 -43.90 -13.03 8.66
N ASP A 189 -44.81 -13.30 9.59
CA ASP A 189 -45.71 -14.47 9.60
C ASP A 189 -47.09 -14.28 8.92
N TRP A 190 -47.72 -15.43 8.64
CA TRP A 190 -49.18 -15.70 8.56
C TRP A 190 -50.15 -14.68 7.92
N LYS A 191 -50.85 -15.14 6.86
CA LYS A 191 -52.28 -15.56 6.97
C LYS A 191 -52.80 -16.34 5.74
N SER A 192 -53.98 -16.94 5.88
CA SER A 192 -54.57 -17.92 4.94
C SER A 192 -55.68 -17.36 4.04
N GLY A 193 -55.83 -17.94 2.85
CA GLY A 193 -56.96 -17.74 1.92
C GLY A 193 -56.50 -17.64 0.45
N GLY A 194 -57.23 -18.14 -0.56
CA GLY A 194 -58.42 -19.00 -0.52
C GLY A 194 -59.15 -19.11 -1.87
N GLY A 195 -59.05 -20.25 -2.55
CA GLY A 195 -59.87 -20.60 -3.74
C GLY A 195 -59.32 -20.16 -5.11
N GLY A 196 -59.81 -20.81 -6.19
CA GLY A 196 -59.50 -20.50 -7.60
C GLY A 196 -58.91 -21.69 -8.38
N GLY A 197 -59.76 -22.48 -9.06
CA GLY A 197 -59.33 -23.70 -9.78
C GLY A 197 -59.04 -23.52 -11.28
N GLY A 198 -58.52 -24.55 -11.95
CA GLY A 198 -58.38 -24.57 -13.42
C GLY A 198 -57.53 -25.72 -14.03
N ALA A 199 -58.22 -26.69 -14.64
CA ALA A 199 -57.80 -27.58 -15.75
C ALA A 199 -56.46 -28.38 -15.75
N GLU A 200 -56.60 -29.70 -15.87
CA GLU A 200 -55.98 -30.66 -16.84
C GLU A 200 -54.62 -30.34 -17.56
N LYS A 201 -53.76 -31.31 -17.94
CA LYS A 201 -54.02 -32.73 -18.32
C LYS A 201 -52.75 -33.62 -18.28
N LYS A 202 -52.90 -34.88 -17.84
CA LYS A 202 -52.13 -36.12 -18.15
C LYS A 202 -50.62 -36.05 -18.51
N GLY A 203 -49.78 -36.54 -17.58
CA GLY A 203 -48.51 -37.25 -17.85
C GLY A 203 -48.48 -38.57 -17.04
N ARG A 204 -47.80 -39.64 -17.51
CA ARG A 204 -48.04 -41.02 -17.01
C ARG A 204 -46.76 -41.81 -16.66
N SER A 205 -46.80 -42.47 -15.50
CA SER A 205 -45.99 -43.61 -15.04
C SER A 205 -44.73 -43.37 -14.18
N ASN A 206 -44.42 -44.39 -13.37
CA ASN A 206 -43.19 -44.67 -12.61
C ASN A 206 -42.57 -43.56 -11.74
N LYS A 207 -43.21 -43.26 -10.61
CA LYS A 207 -42.46 -42.96 -9.37
C LYS A 207 -42.31 -44.25 -8.56
N GLY A 208 -41.12 -44.85 -8.57
CA GLY A 208 -40.80 -45.94 -7.65
C GLY A 208 -40.90 -45.46 -6.21
N LYS A 209 -41.29 -46.35 -5.28
CA LYS A 209 -41.29 -46.02 -3.86
C LYS A 209 -39.84 -45.90 -3.38
N THR A 210 -39.34 -44.67 -3.27
CA THR A 210 -38.34 -44.35 -2.24
C THR A 210 -38.96 -44.79 -0.91
N SER A 211 -38.32 -45.74 -0.23
CA SER A 211 -38.84 -46.27 1.02
C SER A 211 -38.75 -45.22 2.13
N HIS A 212 -39.52 -45.42 3.21
CA HIS A 212 -39.38 -44.60 4.42
C HIS A 212 -37.92 -44.60 4.91
N LEU A 213 -37.30 -45.79 4.85
CA LEU A 213 -35.90 -46.01 5.23
C LEU A 213 -34.93 -45.19 4.38
N ASP A 214 -35.17 -45.02 3.06
CA ASP A 214 -34.28 -44.20 2.23
C ASP A 214 -34.31 -42.72 2.64
N MET A 215 -35.51 -42.17 2.90
CA MET A 215 -35.66 -40.80 3.40
C MET A 215 -35.12 -40.62 4.82
N GLU A 216 -35.23 -41.65 5.65
CA GLU A 216 -34.71 -41.70 7.03
C GLU A 216 -33.17 -41.82 7.05
N ILE A 217 -32.60 -42.58 6.12
CA ILE A 217 -31.15 -42.68 5.89
C ILE A 217 -30.60 -41.37 5.32
N GLU A 218 -31.25 -40.73 4.33
CA GLU A 218 -30.86 -39.39 3.86
C GLU A 218 -30.97 -38.34 4.99
N SER A 219 -31.97 -38.43 5.87
CA SER A 219 -32.08 -37.59 7.07
C SER A 219 -30.92 -37.84 8.05
N LEU A 220 -30.55 -39.09 8.31
CA LEU A 220 -29.43 -39.44 9.20
C LEU A 220 -28.05 -39.07 8.60
N LEU A 221 -27.89 -39.15 7.28
CA LEU A 221 -26.67 -38.75 6.57
C LEU A 221 -26.52 -37.24 6.38
N SER A 222 -27.63 -36.48 6.43
CA SER A 222 -27.61 -35.00 6.40
C SER A 222 -27.57 -34.35 7.79
N GLN A 223 -27.79 -35.12 8.85
CA GLN A 223 -27.54 -34.68 10.23
C GLN A 223 -26.04 -34.52 10.49
N GLN A 224 -25.62 -33.28 10.75
CA GLN A 224 -24.23 -32.95 11.02
C GLN A 224 -23.76 -33.61 12.31
N SER A 225 -22.63 -34.33 12.24
CA SER A 225 -22.02 -35.00 13.39
C SER A 225 -21.75 -34.03 14.54
N THR A 226 -21.83 -34.48 15.80
CA THR A 226 -21.48 -33.68 16.98
C THR A 226 -20.09 -33.04 16.87
N LYS A 227 -19.12 -33.75 16.28
CA LYS A 227 -17.77 -33.25 15.97
C LYS A 227 -17.77 -32.13 14.93
N GLU A 228 -18.64 -32.21 13.94
CA GLU A 228 -18.80 -31.18 12.90
C GLU A 228 -19.50 -29.93 13.46
N GLN A 229 -20.52 -30.12 14.30
CA GLN A 229 -21.19 -29.03 15.02
C GLN A 229 -20.22 -28.30 15.97
N GLN A 230 -19.38 -29.04 16.71
CA GLN A 230 -18.31 -28.46 17.52
C GLN A 230 -17.30 -27.69 16.66
N SER A 231 -16.83 -28.28 15.55
CA SER A 231 -15.93 -27.59 14.61
C SER A 231 -16.54 -26.29 14.08
N LYS A 232 -17.81 -26.29 13.69
CA LYS A 232 -18.53 -25.09 13.23
C LYS A 232 -18.78 -24.07 14.34
N LYS A 233 -18.97 -24.50 15.59
CA LYS A 233 -19.04 -23.58 16.74
C LYS A 233 -17.69 -22.91 16.96
N VAL A 234 -16.59 -23.67 17.02
CA VAL A 234 -15.23 -23.14 17.17
C VAL A 234 -14.86 -22.22 16.02
N SER A 235 -15.18 -22.57 14.77
CA SER A 235 -14.96 -21.67 13.62
C SER A 235 -15.77 -20.38 13.68
N ARG A 236 -16.99 -20.41 14.23
CA ARG A 236 -17.79 -19.19 14.47
C ARG A 236 -17.20 -18.33 15.57
N GLU A 237 -16.82 -18.94 16.68
CA GLU A 237 -16.20 -18.30 17.84
C GLU A 237 -14.84 -17.65 17.48
N ILE A 238 -14.05 -18.31 16.63
CA ILE A 238 -12.84 -17.71 16.03
C ILE A 238 -13.19 -16.53 15.10
N LEU A 239 -14.21 -16.65 14.25
CA LEU A 239 -14.63 -15.55 13.36
C LEU A 239 -15.15 -14.34 14.16
N GLU A 240 -15.84 -14.59 15.27
CA GLU A 240 -16.36 -13.59 16.20
C GLU A 240 -15.21 -12.88 16.94
N LEU A 241 -14.21 -13.64 17.43
CA LEU A 241 -12.99 -13.09 18.02
C LEU A 241 -12.11 -12.31 17.03
N LEU A 242 -12.08 -12.69 15.75
CA LEU A 242 -11.36 -11.97 14.69
C LEU A 242 -12.09 -10.69 14.23
N ASN A 243 -13.42 -10.65 14.31
CA ASN A 243 -14.23 -9.47 13.97
C ASN A 243 -14.46 -8.53 15.16
N THR A 244 -14.21 -8.98 16.39
CA THR A 244 -14.28 -8.13 17.59
C THR A 244 -13.06 -7.22 17.64
N SER A 245 -13.28 -5.91 17.50
CA SER A 245 -12.18 -4.93 17.56
C SER A 245 -11.43 -5.03 18.89
N SER A 246 -10.10 -5.04 18.82
CA SER A 246 -9.26 -5.20 20.01
C SER A 246 -9.37 -3.99 20.93
N ALA A 247 -9.15 -4.19 22.23
CA ALA A 247 -9.10 -3.09 23.20
C ALA A 247 -8.06 -2.00 22.84
N ARG A 248 -7.02 -2.35 22.05
CA ARG A 248 -6.06 -1.39 21.51
C ARG A 248 -6.69 -0.52 20.41
N GLU A 249 -7.39 -1.12 19.47
CA GLU A 249 -8.09 -0.38 18.40
C GLU A 249 -9.24 0.47 18.97
N GLN A 250 -10.00 -0.07 19.92
CA GLN A 250 -11.03 0.68 20.65
C GLN A 250 -10.42 1.89 21.39
N SER A 251 -9.30 1.72 22.11
CA SER A 251 -8.61 2.84 22.76
C SER A 251 -8.01 3.85 21.77
N ILE A 252 -7.63 3.42 20.56
CA ILE A 252 -7.20 4.32 19.48
C ILE A 252 -8.41 5.13 18.95
N VAL A 253 -9.53 4.47 18.68
CA VAL A 253 -10.79 5.12 18.26
C VAL A 253 -11.31 6.09 19.34
N GLU A 254 -11.19 5.75 20.63
CA GLU A 254 -11.54 6.66 21.72
C GLU A 254 -10.59 7.87 21.84
N LYS A 255 -9.30 7.73 21.51
CA LYS A 255 -8.36 8.87 21.44
C LYS A 255 -8.67 9.80 20.27
N PHE A 256 -9.14 9.26 19.15
CA PHE A 256 -9.62 10.03 18.00
C PHE A 256 -11.07 10.51 18.14
N ARG A 257 -11.80 10.08 19.18
CA ARG A 257 -13.13 10.60 19.50
C ARG A 257 -12.98 11.98 20.13
N SER A 258 -13.35 13.02 19.37
CA SER A 258 -13.21 14.43 19.73
C SER A 258 -13.57 14.71 21.19
N ARG A 259 -12.67 15.41 21.92
CA ARG A 259 -12.88 15.84 23.31
C ARG A 259 -13.82 17.05 23.39
N GLY A 260 -15.08 16.78 23.09
CA GLY A 260 -16.18 17.72 22.96
C GLY A 260 -17.26 17.06 22.10
N ARG A 261 -18.55 17.35 22.34
CA ARG A 261 -19.64 16.70 21.60
C ARG A 261 -19.75 17.22 20.16
N ALA A 262 -18.79 16.85 19.31
CA ALA A 262 -18.98 16.79 17.86
C ALA A 262 -19.97 15.66 17.54
N GLN A 263 -21.25 15.94 17.80
CA GLN A 263 -22.35 15.12 17.33
C GLN A 263 -22.36 15.24 15.80
N VAL A 264 -22.54 14.13 15.08
CA VAL A 264 -22.61 14.20 13.60
C VAL A 264 -23.82 15.05 13.23
N GLN A 265 -23.57 16.21 12.64
CA GLN A 265 -24.61 17.11 12.15
C GLN A 265 -24.89 16.78 10.69
N GLU A 266 -26.13 16.44 10.39
CA GLU A 266 -26.57 16.14 9.03
C GLU A 266 -26.77 17.43 8.22
N PHE A 267 -26.44 17.40 6.93
CA PHE A 267 -26.80 18.47 6.00
C PHE A 267 -28.29 18.42 5.67
N CYS A 268 -28.89 19.60 5.44
CA CYS A 268 -30.26 19.74 5.03
C CYS A 268 -30.45 19.26 3.59
N ASP A 269 -31.49 18.47 3.36
CA ASP A 269 -31.84 17.88 2.07
C ASP A 269 -32.25 18.95 1.03
N HIS A 270 -32.55 20.17 1.49
CA HIS A 270 -32.82 21.36 0.66
C HIS A 270 -31.57 22.20 0.36
N GLY A 271 -30.39 21.85 0.87
CA GLY A 271 -29.14 22.58 0.61
C GLY A 271 -29.08 23.95 1.30
N THR A 272 -29.67 24.98 0.69
CA THR A 272 -29.64 26.35 1.24
C THR A 272 -30.75 26.60 2.26
N LYS A 273 -30.56 27.61 3.10
CA LYS A 273 -31.54 28.03 4.10
C LYS A 273 -32.80 28.59 3.43
N GLU A 274 -32.61 29.30 2.33
CA GLU A 274 -33.63 29.96 1.51
C GLU A 274 -34.46 28.93 0.73
N GLU A 275 -33.86 27.83 0.27
CA GLU A 275 -34.61 26.68 -0.24
C GLU A 275 -35.34 25.95 0.91
N CYS A 276 -34.71 25.69 2.06
CA CYS A 276 -35.37 25.03 3.18
C CYS A 276 -36.59 25.80 3.73
N MET A 277 -36.52 27.13 3.83
CA MET A 277 -37.67 27.95 4.24
C MET A 277 -38.81 27.96 3.20
N ARG A 278 -38.52 27.76 1.91
CA ARG A 278 -39.54 27.70 0.84
C ARG A 278 -40.28 26.36 0.78
N TYR A 279 -39.71 25.30 1.33
CA TYR A 279 -40.35 23.97 1.45
C TYR A 279 -40.81 23.64 2.88
N GLY A 280 -40.36 24.38 3.89
CA GLY A 280 -40.61 24.13 5.30
C GLY A 280 -41.99 24.59 5.78
N ASP A 281 -43.03 23.79 5.49
CA ASP A 281 -44.43 24.04 5.90
C ASP A 281 -44.68 23.77 7.41
N THR A 282 -43.70 24.07 8.28
CA THR A 282 -43.77 23.83 9.73
C THR A 282 -43.16 25.00 10.53
N PRO A 283 -43.72 25.36 11.70
CA PRO A 283 -43.36 26.58 12.45
C PRO A 283 -42.11 26.41 13.34
N GLN A 284 -41.12 25.62 12.92
CA GLN A 284 -39.89 25.37 13.68
C GLN A 284 -38.67 25.50 12.75
N PRO A 285 -37.58 26.18 13.17
CA PRO A 285 -36.38 26.29 12.35
C PRO A 285 -35.71 24.93 12.18
N CYS A 286 -35.32 24.60 10.96
CA CYS A 286 -34.64 23.34 10.65
C CYS A 286 -33.28 23.27 11.36
N SER A 287 -33.05 22.16 12.09
CA SER A 287 -31.86 21.93 12.92
C SER A 287 -30.69 21.25 12.19
N LYS A 288 -30.85 20.94 10.90
CA LYS A 288 -29.78 20.43 10.03
C LYS A 288 -28.84 21.57 9.59
N LEU A 289 -27.63 21.24 9.14
CA LEU A 289 -26.71 22.22 8.55
C LEU A 289 -27.19 22.67 7.17
N HIS A 290 -27.21 23.97 6.94
CA HIS A 290 -27.54 24.57 5.65
C HIS A 290 -26.29 25.19 5.03
N PHE A 291 -26.34 25.44 3.73
CA PHE A 291 -25.30 26.16 3.01
C PHE A 291 -25.74 27.59 2.68
N ARG A 292 -24.79 28.52 2.70
CA ARG A 292 -24.96 29.93 2.30
C ARG A 292 -24.14 30.17 1.02
N ARG A 293 -24.71 30.82 0.02
CA ARG A 293 -24.01 31.14 -1.25
C ARG A 293 -23.00 32.26 -1.02
N ILE A 294 -21.74 32.02 -1.40
CA ILE A 294 -20.67 33.01 -1.44
C ILE A 294 -20.73 33.68 -2.82
N ILE A 295 -21.24 34.92 -2.86
CA ILE A 295 -21.35 35.74 -4.07
C ILE A 295 -20.37 36.91 -3.97
N ASN A 296 -19.24 36.81 -4.66
CA ASN A 296 -18.23 37.88 -4.74
C ASN A 296 -18.50 38.80 -5.94
N LYS A 297 -17.82 39.96 -5.99
CA LYS A 297 -17.98 40.96 -7.07
C LYS A 297 -17.66 40.45 -8.49
N HIS A 298 -16.95 39.33 -8.58
CA HIS A 298 -16.56 38.65 -9.83
C HIS A 298 -17.32 37.34 -10.06
N THR A 299 -18.18 36.93 -9.13
CA THR A 299 -19.07 35.77 -9.24
C THR A 299 -20.27 36.12 -10.14
N ASP A 300 -20.62 35.22 -11.05
CA ASP A 300 -21.73 35.35 -11.99
C ASP A 300 -22.70 34.17 -11.76
N GLU A 301 -23.83 34.46 -11.12
CA GLU A 301 -24.86 33.46 -10.80
C GLU A 301 -25.42 32.75 -12.04
N SER A 302 -25.31 33.34 -13.25
CA SER A 302 -25.76 32.71 -14.49
C SER A 302 -24.85 31.58 -14.98
N LEU A 303 -23.60 31.50 -14.46
CA LEU A 303 -22.66 30.42 -14.76
C LEU A 303 -22.83 29.18 -13.86
N GLY A 304 -23.64 29.28 -12.81
CA GLY A 304 -23.93 28.19 -11.88
C GLY A 304 -22.82 27.89 -10.86
N ASP A 305 -22.92 26.72 -10.23
CA ASP A 305 -22.06 26.29 -9.13
C ASP A 305 -20.63 25.93 -9.59
N CYS A 306 -19.63 26.23 -8.76
CA CYS A 306 -18.25 25.86 -9.08
C CYS A 306 -18.07 24.35 -9.03
N SER A 307 -17.60 23.73 -10.11
CA SER A 307 -17.33 22.29 -10.18
C SER A 307 -16.30 21.78 -9.15
N PHE A 308 -15.53 22.69 -8.54
CA PHE A 308 -14.55 22.39 -7.50
C PHE A 308 -15.04 22.71 -6.07
N LEU A 309 -16.22 23.35 -5.90
CA LEU A 309 -16.84 23.70 -4.61
C LEU A 309 -15.83 24.11 -3.52
N ASN A 310 -15.57 23.23 -2.55
CA ASN A 310 -14.74 23.47 -1.37
C ASN A 310 -13.22 23.29 -1.62
N THR A 311 -12.82 22.76 -2.77
CA THR A 311 -11.42 22.55 -3.17
C THR A 311 -10.97 23.55 -4.24
N CYS A 312 -11.63 24.70 -4.35
CA CYS A 312 -11.25 25.75 -5.30
C CYS A 312 -10.19 26.67 -4.71
N PHE A 313 -8.94 26.49 -5.16
CA PHE A 313 -7.78 27.31 -4.79
C PHE A 313 -7.83 28.77 -5.30
N HIS A 314 -8.94 29.18 -5.94
CA HIS A 314 -9.09 30.47 -6.61
C HIS A 314 -10.39 31.18 -6.21
N MET A 315 -10.90 30.98 -4.99
CA MET A 315 -12.19 31.53 -4.54
C MET A 315 -12.29 33.08 -4.70
N ASP A 316 -11.16 33.79 -4.54
CA ASP A 316 -11.04 35.24 -4.74
C ASP A 316 -11.06 35.71 -6.21
N THR A 317 -11.04 34.79 -7.18
CA THR A 317 -11.13 35.09 -8.62
C THR A 317 -12.10 34.18 -9.40
N CYS A 318 -12.69 33.17 -8.73
CA CYS A 318 -13.60 32.21 -9.34
C CYS A 318 -14.97 32.83 -9.66
N LYS A 319 -15.38 32.72 -10.93
CA LYS A 319 -16.64 33.30 -11.43
C LYS A 319 -17.89 32.48 -11.09
N TYR A 320 -17.72 31.27 -10.57
CA TYR A 320 -18.82 30.36 -10.27
C TYR A 320 -19.26 30.47 -8.80
N VAL A 321 -20.48 30.03 -8.49
CA VAL A 321 -21.03 30.12 -7.13
C VAL A 321 -20.31 29.14 -6.18
N HIS A 322 -19.94 29.64 -5.00
CA HIS A 322 -19.38 28.85 -3.91
C HIS A 322 -20.33 28.79 -2.71
N TYR A 323 -20.04 27.91 -1.75
CA TYR A 323 -20.89 27.66 -0.59
C TYR A 323 -20.08 27.58 0.69
N GLU A 324 -20.57 28.21 1.76
CA GLU A 324 -20.09 28.02 3.14
C GLU A 324 -21.19 27.43 4.02
N ILE A 325 -20.85 26.95 5.22
CA ILE A 325 -21.83 26.38 6.16
C ILE A 325 -22.50 27.52 6.94
N ASP A 326 -23.83 27.59 6.86
CA ASP A 326 -24.66 28.55 7.57
C ASP A 326 -24.72 28.22 9.08
N SER A 327 -23.63 28.56 9.77
CA SER A 327 -23.57 28.53 11.22
C SER A 327 -24.48 29.61 11.81
N PRO A 328 -25.28 29.33 12.85
CA PRO A 328 -26.00 30.38 13.56
C PRO A 328 -24.98 31.36 14.18
N PRO A 329 -25.24 32.67 14.17
CA PRO A 329 -24.31 33.64 14.75
C PRO A 329 -24.18 33.40 16.26
N GLU A 330 -22.95 33.26 16.74
CA GLU A 330 -22.66 33.57 18.15
C GLU A 330 -23.02 35.04 18.40
N ALA A 331 -23.62 35.33 19.56
CA ALA A 331 -24.35 36.58 19.76
C ALA A 331 -23.50 37.83 19.52
N GLU A 332 -24.00 38.77 18.73
CA GLU A 332 -23.27 39.98 18.34
C GLU A 332 -22.89 40.86 19.54
N GLY A 333 -21.60 40.84 19.89
CA GLY A 333 -20.97 41.93 20.62
C GLY A 333 -20.68 43.09 19.66
N GLY A 334 -21.51 44.13 19.70
CA GLY A 334 -21.54 45.20 18.69
C GLY A 334 -20.21 45.96 18.50
N ALA A 335 -20.01 46.46 17.28
CA ALA A 335 -18.78 47.13 16.86
C ALA A 335 -18.52 48.47 17.59
N LEU A 336 -17.34 48.61 18.20
CA LEU A 336 -16.67 49.88 18.44
C LEU A 336 -15.16 49.65 18.66
N GLY A 337 -14.35 50.61 18.24
CA GLY A 337 -12.95 50.74 18.63
C GLY A 337 -12.47 52.17 18.37
N PRO A 338 -11.18 52.50 18.60
CA PRO A 338 -10.17 51.74 19.33
C PRO A 338 -9.65 52.52 20.56
N GLN A 339 -9.34 51.84 21.67
CA GLN A 339 -8.58 52.43 22.77
C GLN A 339 -7.62 51.43 23.42
N ALA A 340 -6.51 51.95 23.95
CA ALA A 340 -5.50 51.18 24.68
C ALA A 340 -5.72 51.28 26.20
N GLY A 341 -5.51 50.18 26.91
CA GLY A 341 -5.58 50.16 28.38
C GLY A 341 -5.28 48.77 28.94
N ALA A 342 -4.56 48.73 30.06
CA ALA A 342 -4.35 47.52 30.87
C ALA A 342 -5.70 47.08 31.52
N THR A 343 -5.89 45.87 32.02
CA THR A 343 -4.98 45.12 32.92
C THR A 343 -5.23 43.61 32.87
N GLU A 344 -4.24 42.83 33.30
CA GLU A 344 -4.29 41.38 33.39
C GLU A 344 -5.42 40.83 34.27
N LEU A 345 -5.79 39.57 34.01
CA LEU A 345 -6.04 38.60 35.08
C LEU A 345 -5.51 37.23 34.65
N SER A 346 -4.26 36.94 35.01
CA SER A 346 -3.58 35.68 34.70
C SER A 346 -4.25 34.50 35.41
N LEU A 347 -4.58 33.45 34.65
CA LEU A 347 -4.82 32.11 35.16
C LEU A 347 -3.77 31.16 34.56
N HIS A 348 -2.76 30.83 35.36
CA HIS A 348 -1.63 30.01 34.94
C HIS A 348 -2.03 28.56 34.63
N ALA A 349 -2.24 28.26 33.35
CA ALA A 349 -2.06 26.92 32.80
C ALA A 349 -0.60 26.76 32.33
N ARG A 350 -0.06 25.54 32.43
CA ARG A 350 1.37 25.28 32.13
C ARG A 350 1.61 25.03 30.64
N ASP A 351 2.82 25.35 30.23
CA ASP A 351 3.36 25.29 28.86
C ASP A 351 3.01 23.98 28.12
N GLY A 352 2.59 24.08 26.84
CA GLY A 352 2.16 22.94 26.03
C GLY A 352 1.26 23.28 24.83
N ASP A 353 1.88 23.51 23.66
CA ASP A 353 1.30 23.47 22.30
C ASP A 353 -0.10 24.08 22.08
N SER A 354 -0.24 25.38 22.33
CA SER A 354 -1.44 26.17 21.96
C SER A 354 -1.58 26.47 20.45
N ASN A 355 -0.99 25.66 19.57
CA ASN A 355 -0.96 25.87 18.10
C ASN A 355 -1.72 24.80 17.30
N VAL A 356 -2.30 23.79 17.96
CA VAL A 356 -3.12 22.75 17.30
C VAL A 356 -4.32 23.39 16.59
N GLY A 357 -4.29 23.42 15.26
CA GLY A 357 -5.37 23.91 14.40
C GLY A 357 -5.12 25.23 13.66
N LYS A 358 -4.02 25.94 13.92
CA LYS A 358 -3.65 27.15 13.14
C LYS A 358 -2.79 26.78 11.93
N LEU A 359 -3.40 26.73 10.75
CA LEU A 359 -2.66 26.68 9.49
C LEU A 359 -1.90 27.99 9.29
N PHE A 360 -0.60 27.91 9.01
CA PHE A 360 0.15 29.06 8.50
C PHE A 360 -0.20 29.28 7.03
N PRO A 361 -0.39 30.52 6.55
CA PRO A 361 -0.63 30.76 5.12
C PRO A 361 0.58 30.33 4.27
N ALA A 362 0.33 30.09 2.98
CA ALA A 362 1.35 29.69 2.03
C ALA A 362 2.47 30.74 1.90
N GLN A 363 3.71 30.28 1.76
CA GLN A 363 4.89 31.13 1.61
C GLN A 363 5.74 30.64 0.43
N TRP A 364 6.45 31.56 -0.23
CA TRP A 364 7.28 31.21 -1.39
C TRP A 364 8.46 32.15 -1.63
N ILE A 365 9.48 31.64 -2.32
CA ILE A 365 10.63 32.43 -2.77
C ILE A 365 10.93 32.05 -4.23
N CYS A 366 10.81 33.02 -5.14
CA CYS A 366 11.33 32.90 -6.49
C CYS A 366 12.86 32.91 -6.45
N CYS A 367 13.49 31.78 -6.78
CA CYS A 367 14.94 31.62 -6.64
C CYS A 367 15.51 30.52 -7.56
N ASP A 368 16.79 30.63 -7.87
CA ASP A 368 17.61 29.49 -8.27
C ASP A 368 18.02 28.70 -7.01
N ILE A 369 17.54 27.47 -6.89
CA ILE A 369 17.73 26.62 -5.70
C ILE A 369 19.21 26.25 -5.50
N ARG A 370 20.05 26.33 -6.55
CA ARG A 370 21.51 26.14 -6.44
C ARG A 370 22.22 27.27 -5.69
N TYR A 371 21.60 28.44 -5.59
CA TYR A 371 22.22 29.67 -5.08
C TYR A 371 21.55 30.26 -3.83
N LEU A 372 20.34 29.80 -3.49
CA LEU A 372 19.67 30.20 -2.26
C LEU A 372 20.39 29.60 -1.04
N ASP A 373 20.71 30.46 -0.08
CA ASP A 373 21.19 30.08 1.23
C ASP A 373 20.03 29.55 2.10
N VAL A 374 19.64 28.31 1.85
CA VAL A 374 18.50 27.64 2.51
C VAL A 374 18.61 27.54 4.03
N SER A 375 19.76 27.85 4.63
CA SER A 375 19.95 27.91 6.09
C SER A 375 19.01 28.92 6.77
N ILE A 376 18.61 29.98 6.07
CA ILE A 376 17.71 31.03 6.58
C ILE A 376 16.28 30.54 6.82
N LEU A 377 15.90 29.41 6.23
CA LEU A 377 14.54 28.88 6.28
C LEU A 377 14.28 28.12 7.59
N GLY A 378 15.32 27.70 8.29
CA GLY A 378 15.23 26.93 9.53
C GLY A 378 15.01 25.44 9.27
N LYS A 379 14.17 24.81 10.10
CA LYS A 379 13.90 23.37 10.08
C LYS A 379 12.45 23.07 9.74
N PHE A 380 12.28 21.99 8.97
CA PHE A 380 11.01 21.44 8.48
C PHE A 380 10.85 19.98 8.94
N ALA A 381 9.61 19.51 9.02
CA ALA A 381 9.28 18.12 9.36
C ALA A 381 9.17 17.22 8.12
N VAL A 382 8.88 17.84 6.97
CA VAL A 382 8.80 17.19 5.66
C VAL A 382 9.42 18.09 4.61
N VAL A 383 10.30 17.51 3.79
CA VAL A 383 10.81 18.07 2.52
C VAL A 383 10.13 17.34 1.36
N MET A 384 9.74 18.05 0.31
CA MET A 384 9.33 17.46 -0.98
C MET A 384 10.14 18.08 -2.12
N ALA A 385 10.43 17.31 -3.17
CA ALA A 385 11.11 17.80 -4.37
C ALA A 385 10.65 17.09 -5.64
N ASP A 386 10.38 17.86 -6.71
CA ASP A 386 10.22 17.37 -8.08
C ASP A 386 11.29 18.00 -8.99
N PRO A 387 12.57 17.61 -8.84
CA PRO A 387 13.68 18.28 -9.49
C PRO A 387 13.74 17.96 -11.00
N PRO A 388 14.23 18.91 -11.84
CA PRO A 388 14.39 18.70 -13.27
C PRO A 388 15.67 17.88 -13.54
N TRP A 389 15.61 16.58 -13.24
CA TRP A 389 16.70 15.63 -13.44
C TRP A 389 17.23 15.64 -14.90
N ASP A 390 18.55 15.62 -15.08
CA ASP A 390 19.12 15.18 -16.36
C ASP A 390 18.92 13.67 -16.53
N ILE A 391 17.94 13.31 -17.37
CA ILE A 391 17.63 11.92 -17.71
C ILE A 391 18.38 11.41 -18.95
N HIS A 392 19.35 12.19 -19.47
CA HIS A 392 20.08 11.95 -20.72
C HIS A 392 19.14 11.87 -21.95
N MET A 393 18.16 12.79 -22.02
CA MET A 393 17.24 12.94 -23.15
C MET A 393 17.04 14.42 -23.48
N GLU A 394 16.73 14.73 -24.74
CA GLU A 394 16.28 16.08 -25.12
C GLU A 394 14.94 16.40 -24.43
N LEU A 395 14.92 17.48 -23.65
CA LEU A 395 13.77 17.94 -22.88
C LEU A 395 13.45 19.41 -23.21
N PRO A 396 12.16 19.81 -23.23
CA PRO A 396 11.76 21.18 -23.54
C PRO A 396 11.91 22.15 -22.34
N TYR A 397 12.80 21.83 -21.39
CA TYR A 397 13.09 22.62 -20.20
C TYR A 397 14.53 22.36 -19.74
N GLY A 398 15.12 23.33 -19.03
CA GLY A 398 16.47 23.18 -18.47
C GLY A 398 16.50 22.19 -17.30
N THR A 399 17.54 21.36 -17.26
CA THR A 399 17.81 20.37 -16.22
C THR A 399 18.88 20.84 -15.22
N LEU A 400 18.98 20.15 -14.09
CA LEU A 400 20.17 20.18 -13.24
C LEU A 400 21.02 18.93 -13.54
N THR A 401 22.34 19.11 -13.61
CA THR A 401 23.28 17.99 -13.75
C THR A 401 23.29 17.14 -12.47
N ASP A 402 23.64 15.85 -12.58
CA ASP A 402 23.80 14.94 -11.43
C ASP A 402 24.61 15.57 -10.29
N ASP A 403 25.65 16.31 -10.65
CA ASP A 403 26.59 16.93 -9.73
C ASP A 403 26.05 18.19 -9.05
N GLU A 404 25.16 18.93 -9.69
CA GLU A 404 24.39 20.01 -9.05
C GLU A 404 23.34 19.44 -8.11
N MET A 405 22.68 18.34 -8.50
CA MET A 405 21.75 17.60 -7.65
C MET A 405 22.44 17.10 -6.37
N ARG A 406 23.59 16.41 -6.47
CA ARG A 406 24.39 15.99 -5.30
C ARG A 406 24.75 17.16 -4.37
N LYS A 407 25.04 18.33 -4.93
CA LYS A 407 25.46 19.54 -4.20
C LYS A 407 24.32 20.34 -3.57
N LEU A 408 23.05 19.97 -3.78
CA LEU A 408 21.93 20.62 -3.11
C LEU A 408 22.05 20.44 -1.59
N ASN A 409 21.95 21.54 -0.83
CA ASN A 409 22.09 21.54 0.63
C ASN A 409 20.81 21.08 1.35
N ILE A 410 20.26 19.93 0.96
CA ILE A 410 19.13 19.27 1.62
C ILE A 410 19.44 18.92 3.09
N PRO A 411 20.66 18.48 3.48
CA PRO A 411 20.94 18.06 4.86
C PRO A 411 20.69 19.12 5.93
N ILE A 412 20.73 20.42 5.60
CA ILE A 412 20.51 21.50 6.58
C ILE A 412 19.03 21.74 6.88
N LEU A 413 18.11 21.40 5.97
CA LEU A 413 16.67 21.70 6.07
C LEU A 413 15.93 20.92 7.17
N GLN A 414 16.49 19.80 7.61
CA GLN A 414 15.79 18.84 8.46
C GLN A 414 16.78 18.03 9.30
N ASP A 415 16.48 17.86 10.59
CA ASP A 415 17.24 17.01 11.51
C ASP A 415 16.54 15.67 11.69
N ASP A 416 15.25 15.70 12.04
CA ASP A 416 14.34 14.56 12.09
C ASP A 416 13.13 14.81 11.18
N GLY A 417 12.72 13.83 10.37
CA GLY A 417 11.54 13.95 9.48
C GLY A 417 11.60 13.09 8.22
N PHE A 418 10.77 13.44 7.23
CA PHE A 418 10.67 12.72 5.94
C PHE A 418 11.10 13.55 4.72
N LEU A 419 11.49 12.87 3.64
CA LEU A 419 11.77 13.44 2.31
C LEU A 419 10.95 12.70 1.26
N PHE A 420 10.21 13.43 0.43
CA PHE A 420 9.47 12.92 -0.71
C PHE A 420 10.16 13.37 -2.00
N LEU A 421 10.80 12.45 -2.72
CA LEU A 421 11.63 12.76 -3.89
C LEU A 421 11.07 12.08 -5.14
N TRP A 422 10.49 12.88 -6.06
CA TRP A 422 9.98 12.38 -7.33
C TRP A 422 11.11 11.98 -8.28
N VAL A 423 10.97 10.83 -8.93
CA VAL A 423 12.01 10.20 -9.75
C VAL A 423 11.44 9.51 -11.00
N THR A 424 12.21 9.50 -12.08
CA THR A 424 11.85 8.90 -13.37
C THR A 424 13.10 8.56 -14.20
N GLY A 425 13.02 7.57 -15.09
CA GLY A 425 14.16 7.13 -15.91
C GLY A 425 15.39 6.78 -15.06
N ARG A 426 16.59 7.24 -15.45
CA ARG A 426 17.83 7.06 -14.68
C ARG A 426 17.82 7.70 -13.28
N ALA A 427 16.89 8.62 -13.00
CA ALA A 427 16.75 9.21 -11.68
C ALA A 427 16.19 8.26 -10.63
N MET A 428 15.68 7.08 -11.02
CA MET A 428 15.36 6.00 -10.08
C MET A 428 16.59 5.57 -9.27
N GLU A 429 17.78 5.59 -9.87
CA GLU A 429 19.03 5.18 -9.22
C GLU A 429 19.75 6.40 -8.62
N LEU A 430 19.90 7.49 -9.38
CA LEU A 430 20.50 8.74 -8.90
C LEU A 430 19.71 9.35 -7.73
N GLY A 431 18.38 9.24 -7.72
CA GLY A 431 17.56 9.69 -6.60
C GLY A 431 17.80 8.90 -5.32
N ARG A 432 18.11 7.60 -5.42
CA ARG A 432 18.50 6.76 -4.27
C ARG A 432 19.92 7.08 -3.81
N GLU A 433 20.82 7.42 -4.73
CA GLU A 433 22.16 7.94 -4.42
C GLU A 433 22.06 9.27 -3.64
N CYS A 434 21.35 10.26 -4.18
CA CYS A 434 21.15 11.58 -3.55
C CYS A 434 20.47 11.47 -2.19
N LEU A 435 19.40 10.67 -2.07
CA LEU A 435 18.69 10.44 -0.80
C LEU A 435 19.65 9.88 0.28
N SER A 436 20.51 8.92 -0.09
CA SER A 436 21.54 8.38 0.80
C SER A 436 22.60 9.42 1.16
N LEU A 437 23.09 10.18 0.17
CA LEU A 437 24.10 11.24 0.33
C LEU A 437 23.60 12.38 1.22
N TRP A 438 22.31 12.70 1.18
CA TRP A 438 21.69 13.71 2.04
C TRP A 438 21.40 13.22 3.47
N GLY A 439 21.73 11.96 3.79
CA GLY A 439 21.59 11.36 5.11
C GLY A 439 20.20 10.81 5.41
N TYR A 440 19.47 10.32 4.41
CA TYR A 440 18.18 9.66 4.56
C TYR A 440 18.28 8.15 4.30
N GLU A 441 17.41 7.36 4.93
CA GLU A 441 17.16 5.96 4.60
C GLU A 441 15.84 5.84 3.82
N ARG A 442 15.83 5.17 2.65
CA ARG A 442 14.59 4.99 1.87
C ARG A 442 13.72 3.90 2.49
N VAL A 443 12.65 4.31 3.17
CA VAL A 443 11.71 3.43 3.87
C VAL A 443 10.49 3.03 3.04
N ASP A 444 10.04 3.87 2.11
CA ASP A 444 8.85 3.65 1.28
C ASP A 444 9.09 4.12 -0.18
N GLU A 445 8.20 3.77 -1.10
CA GLU A 445 8.23 4.23 -2.50
C GLU A 445 6.80 4.33 -3.06
N ILE A 446 6.26 5.55 -3.09
CA ILE A 446 4.91 5.82 -3.58
C ILE A 446 4.89 5.76 -5.12
N ILE A 447 3.84 5.17 -5.68
CA ILE A 447 3.57 5.21 -7.12
C ILE A 447 2.30 6.02 -7.44
N TRP A 448 2.40 6.95 -8.39
CA TRP A 448 1.24 7.61 -8.98
C TRP A 448 0.83 6.90 -10.25
N VAL A 449 -0.29 6.18 -10.23
CA VAL A 449 -0.94 5.58 -11.39
C VAL A 449 -1.71 6.64 -12.16
N LYS A 450 -1.34 6.85 -13.42
CA LYS A 450 -1.87 7.90 -14.29
C LYS A 450 -3.15 7.48 -14.98
N THR A 451 -4.29 8.03 -14.55
CA THR A 451 -5.59 7.85 -15.20
C THR A 451 -5.94 8.98 -16.17
N ASN A 452 -6.96 8.73 -16.98
CA ASN A 452 -7.74 9.76 -17.67
C ASN A 452 -9.12 9.94 -17.00
N GLN A 453 -9.92 10.88 -17.50
CA GLN A 453 -11.30 11.19 -17.09
C GLN A 453 -12.28 10.01 -17.01
N LEU A 454 -11.94 8.84 -17.59
CA LEU A 454 -12.73 7.62 -17.52
C LEU A 454 -12.19 6.61 -16.48
N GLN A 455 -11.28 7.06 -15.61
CA GLN A 455 -10.48 6.29 -14.65
C GLN A 455 -9.77 5.08 -15.28
N ARG A 456 -9.28 5.25 -16.52
CA ARG A 456 -8.49 4.23 -17.24
C ARG A 456 -7.02 4.65 -17.33
N ILE A 457 -6.13 3.69 -17.10
CA ILE A 457 -4.68 3.87 -17.31
C ILE A 457 -4.43 4.27 -18.76
N ILE A 458 -3.62 5.32 -18.97
CA ILE A 458 -3.18 5.75 -20.30
C ILE A 458 -2.17 4.71 -20.84
N ARG A 459 -2.60 3.89 -21.80
CA ARG A 459 -1.80 2.77 -22.36
C ARG A 459 -1.24 3.03 -23.77
N THR A 460 -1.71 4.07 -24.45
CA THR A 460 -1.36 4.41 -25.84
C THR A 460 -0.25 5.48 -25.90
N GLY A 461 0.41 5.58 -27.07
CA GLY A 461 1.61 6.39 -27.26
C GLY A 461 2.91 5.58 -27.10
N ARG A 462 4.06 6.26 -27.11
CA ARG A 462 5.36 5.73 -26.69
C ARG A 462 5.80 6.52 -25.46
N THR A 463 5.48 6.04 -24.26
CA THR A 463 5.74 6.78 -23.00
C THR A 463 6.96 6.27 -22.23
N GLY A 464 7.65 5.27 -22.77
CA GLY A 464 8.92 4.73 -22.27
C GLY A 464 9.70 4.02 -23.39
N HIS A 465 10.96 3.65 -23.13
CA HIS A 465 11.85 3.09 -24.16
C HIS A 465 11.52 1.64 -24.55
N TRP A 466 11.05 0.83 -23.59
CA TRP A 466 10.80 -0.61 -23.76
C TRP A 466 9.35 -1.00 -23.43
N LEU A 467 8.78 -0.38 -22.40
CA LEU A 467 7.39 -0.54 -21.97
C LEU A 467 6.77 0.85 -21.81
N ASN A 468 5.47 0.98 -22.06
CA ASN A 468 4.76 2.24 -21.82
C ASN A 468 4.64 2.52 -20.31
N HIS A 469 5.13 3.69 -19.88
CA HIS A 469 5.06 4.14 -18.51
C HIS A 469 3.64 4.63 -18.19
N GLY A 470 2.92 3.86 -17.36
CA GLY A 470 1.60 4.23 -16.82
C GLY A 470 1.64 4.84 -15.41
N LYS A 471 2.83 5.12 -14.86
CA LYS A 471 3.04 5.70 -13.53
C LYS A 471 4.30 6.56 -13.42
N GLU A 472 4.35 7.42 -12.41
CA GLU A 472 5.57 8.04 -11.86
C GLU A 472 5.84 7.51 -10.43
N HIS A 473 7.07 7.70 -9.93
CA HIS A 473 7.53 7.22 -8.62
C HIS A 473 7.95 8.39 -7.72
N CYS A 474 7.72 8.26 -6.41
CA CYS A 474 8.21 9.15 -5.37
C CYS A 474 8.88 8.34 -4.26
N LEU A 475 10.19 8.50 -4.09
CA LEU A 475 10.94 7.85 -3.01
C LEU A 475 10.61 8.53 -1.69
N VAL A 476 10.33 7.74 -0.64
CA VAL A 476 10.09 8.25 0.71
C VAL A 476 11.29 7.91 1.58
N GLY A 477 12.09 8.93 1.91
CA GLY A 477 13.22 8.85 2.82
C GLY A 477 12.82 9.26 4.24
N VAL A 478 13.37 8.59 5.25
CA VAL A 478 13.35 9.05 6.66
C VAL A 478 14.75 9.55 7.05
N LYS A 479 14.81 10.55 7.91
CA LYS A 479 16.05 11.02 8.56
C LYS A 479 15.80 11.24 10.04
N GLY A 480 16.79 10.91 10.87
CA GLY A 480 16.67 10.98 12.33
C GLY A 480 15.68 9.95 12.90
N ASN A 481 15.04 10.29 14.01
CA ASN A 481 14.04 9.48 14.70
C ASN A 481 12.72 10.28 14.89
N PRO A 482 11.99 10.59 13.80
CA PRO A 482 10.82 11.47 13.81
C PRO A 482 9.69 11.00 14.75
N GLN A 483 9.23 11.90 15.61
CA GLN A 483 8.15 11.68 16.58
C GLN A 483 6.87 12.44 16.20
N GLY A 484 5.70 11.91 16.56
CA GLY A 484 4.40 12.57 16.32
C GLY A 484 3.78 12.35 14.94
N PHE A 485 4.37 11.49 14.09
CA PHE A 485 3.88 11.23 12.73
C PHE A 485 2.89 10.05 12.67
N ASN A 486 1.80 10.23 11.91
CA ASN A 486 0.72 9.24 11.77
C ASN A 486 1.02 8.22 10.66
N ARG A 487 1.90 7.25 10.95
CA ARG A 487 2.28 6.20 9.99
C ARG A 487 1.11 5.25 9.69
N GLY A 488 0.90 4.93 8.41
CA GLY A 488 -0.03 3.89 7.96
C GLY A 488 -1.51 4.31 7.84
N LEU A 489 -1.81 5.61 7.78
CA LEU A 489 -3.16 6.10 7.45
C LEU A 489 -3.49 6.01 5.96
N ASP A 490 -2.48 6.22 5.11
CA ASP A 490 -2.57 6.22 3.65
C ASP A 490 -1.74 5.08 3.05
N CYS A 491 -2.07 4.69 1.81
CA CYS A 491 -1.32 3.68 1.06
C CYS A 491 -0.24 4.29 0.15
N ASP A 492 0.59 3.41 -0.41
CA ASP A 492 1.69 3.69 -1.35
C ASP A 492 1.23 3.93 -2.80
N VAL A 493 -0.08 3.92 -3.09
CA VAL A 493 -0.62 4.02 -4.45
C VAL A 493 -1.59 5.19 -4.59
N ILE A 494 -1.15 6.25 -5.26
CA ILE A 494 -2.02 7.35 -5.70
C ILE A 494 -2.63 6.97 -7.06
N VAL A 495 -3.95 7.04 -7.19
CA VAL A 495 -4.66 6.92 -8.47
C VAL A 495 -5.31 8.25 -8.79
N ALA A 496 -4.75 9.00 -9.75
CA ALA A 496 -5.18 10.35 -10.06
C ALA A 496 -4.96 10.69 -11.54
N GLU A 497 -5.77 11.61 -12.06
CA GLU A 497 -5.73 12.01 -13.46
C GLU A 497 -4.50 12.86 -13.81
N VAL A 498 -4.00 12.71 -15.03
CA VAL A 498 -2.96 13.60 -15.57
C VAL A 498 -3.56 14.97 -15.87
N ARG A 499 -3.04 16.01 -15.23
CA ARG A 499 -3.48 17.40 -15.36
C ARG A 499 -2.61 18.15 -16.37
N SER A 500 -1.91 19.23 -15.97
CA SER A 500 -0.95 19.94 -16.82
C SER A 500 0.43 19.24 -16.85
N THR A 501 1.29 19.62 -17.80
CA THR A 501 2.60 18.97 -18.00
C THR A 501 3.51 19.12 -16.78
N SER A 502 3.93 17.98 -16.22
CA SER A 502 4.69 17.87 -14.97
C SER A 502 3.96 18.42 -13.73
N HIS A 503 2.63 18.48 -13.72
CA HIS A 503 1.85 18.69 -12.50
C HIS A 503 1.63 17.35 -11.80
N LYS A 504 2.26 17.18 -10.63
CA LYS A 504 2.11 16.03 -9.74
C LYS A 504 0.72 16.01 -9.06
N PRO A 505 0.20 14.87 -8.61
CA PRO A 505 -1.11 14.78 -7.98
C PRO A 505 -1.16 15.51 -6.63
N ASP A 506 -2.04 16.51 -6.49
CA ASP A 506 -2.24 17.28 -5.24
C ASP A 506 -2.63 16.38 -4.04
N GLU A 507 -3.13 15.18 -4.32
CA GLU A 507 -3.42 14.12 -3.37
C GLU A 507 -2.22 13.86 -2.42
N ILE A 508 -0.97 14.09 -2.88
CA ILE A 508 0.25 13.98 -2.06
C ILE A 508 0.27 14.96 -0.88
N TYR A 509 -0.23 16.20 -1.03
CA TYR A 509 -0.28 17.17 0.07
C TYR A 509 -1.23 16.68 1.16
N GLY A 510 -2.35 16.08 0.78
CA GLY A 510 -3.32 15.49 1.71
C GLY A 510 -2.74 14.31 2.50
N MET A 511 -1.99 13.43 1.84
CA MET A 511 -1.27 12.33 2.50
C MET A 511 -0.20 12.86 3.47
N ILE A 512 0.58 13.85 3.04
CA ILE A 512 1.65 14.46 3.86
C ILE A 512 1.08 15.23 5.06
N GLU A 513 -0.05 15.92 4.93
CA GLU A 513 -0.71 16.61 6.05
C GLU A 513 -1.36 15.62 7.03
N ARG A 514 -1.89 14.48 6.56
CA ARG A 514 -2.35 13.40 7.46
C ARG A 514 -1.19 12.75 8.21
N LEU A 515 -0.07 12.49 7.53
CA LEU A 515 1.16 11.95 8.10
C LEU A 515 1.80 12.90 9.12
N SER A 516 1.77 14.22 8.86
CA SER A 516 2.48 15.26 9.63
C SER A 516 1.63 16.53 9.79
N PRO A 517 0.54 16.50 10.60
CA PRO A 517 -0.43 17.59 10.67
C PRO A 517 0.13 18.83 11.39
N GLY A 518 -0.14 20.02 10.84
CA GLY A 518 0.22 21.32 11.42
C GLY A 518 1.71 21.68 11.42
N THR A 519 2.60 20.75 11.06
CA THR A 519 4.05 21.00 10.99
C THR A 519 4.42 21.88 9.79
N ARG A 520 5.48 22.69 9.91
CA ARG A 520 6.08 23.37 8.74
C ARG A 520 6.68 22.37 7.76
N LYS A 521 6.49 22.62 6.46
CA LYS A 521 6.92 21.79 5.32
C LYS A 521 7.62 22.65 4.26
N ILE A 522 8.47 22.05 3.42
CA ILE A 522 9.15 22.78 2.34
C ILE A 522 9.12 21.98 1.03
N GLU A 523 8.81 22.66 -0.06
CA GLU A 523 8.81 22.09 -1.41
C GLU A 523 9.89 22.75 -2.29
N LEU A 524 10.62 21.91 -3.02
CA LEU A 524 11.69 22.31 -3.92
C LEU A 524 11.29 22.05 -5.38
N PHE A 525 11.59 23.01 -6.24
CA PHE A 525 11.25 23.06 -7.67
C PHE A 525 9.75 23.24 -7.95
N GLY A 526 8.99 23.70 -6.94
CA GLY A 526 7.55 23.98 -7.03
C GLY A 526 7.22 25.21 -7.89
N ARG A 527 5.96 25.25 -8.36
CA ARG A 527 5.38 26.28 -9.23
C ARG A 527 4.22 26.99 -8.51
N PRO A 528 3.59 28.04 -9.09
CA PRO A 528 2.50 28.77 -8.41
C PRO A 528 1.26 27.95 -8.03
N HIS A 529 1.04 26.77 -8.62
CA HIS A 529 -0.04 25.85 -8.20
C HIS A 529 0.33 24.95 -7.02
N ASN A 530 1.59 24.95 -6.59
CA ASN A 530 2.11 24.16 -5.48
C ASN A 530 2.08 24.92 -4.14
N VAL A 531 1.75 26.22 -4.14
CA VAL A 531 1.74 27.00 -2.90
C VAL A 531 0.57 26.57 -2.01
N GLN A 532 0.88 26.07 -0.81
CA GLN A 532 -0.09 25.47 0.10
C GLN A 532 0.11 25.96 1.55
N PRO A 533 -0.95 25.97 2.40
CA PRO A 533 -0.80 26.29 3.82
C PRO A 533 0.18 25.35 4.52
N ASN A 534 0.93 25.86 5.50
CA ASN A 534 2.08 25.21 6.18
C ASN A 534 3.33 24.95 5.30
N TRP A 535 3.29 25.21 3.99
CA TRP A 535 4.42 25.00 3.08
C TRP A 535 5.19 26.30 2.77
N VAL A 536 6.52 26.17 2.66
CA VAL A 536 7.40 27.12 1.96
C VAL A 536 7.74 26.53 0.60
N THR A 537 7.38 27.20 -0.50
CA THR A 537 7.62 26.73 -1.87
C THR A 537 8.83 27.44 -2.48
N LEU A 538 9.80 26.70 -3.00
CA LEU A 538 10.98 27.23 -3.67
C LEU A 538 11.02 26.81 -5.14
N GLY A 539 11.33 27.75 -6.04
CA GLY A 539 11.37 27.50 -7.48
C GLY A 539 11.55 28.78 -8.29
N ASN A 540 12.00 28.67 -9.54
CA ASN A 540 12.28 29.82 -10.41
C ASN A 540 11.08 30.29 -11.26
N GLN A 541 9.90 29.70 -11.05
CA GLN A 541 8.65 30.05 -11.73
C GLN A 541 7.60 30.68 -10.79
N LEU A 542 8.01 31.04 -9.57
CA LEU A 542 7.16 31.65 -8.54
C LEU A 542 7.15 33.18 -8.70
N ASP A 543 6.09 33.85 -8.25
CA ASP A 543 5.97 35.31 -8.36
C ASP A 543 6.61 36.02 -7.15
N GLY A 544 7.82 36.56 -7.35
CA GLY A 544 8.53 37.32 -6.32
C GLY A 544 8.84 36.52 -5.05
N ILE A 545 8.73 37.18 -3.90
CA ILE A 545 9.05 36.60 -2.59
C ILE A 545 7.93 36.95 -1.60
N HIS A 546 7.33 35.94 -0.99
CA HIS A 546 6.24 36.09 -0.02
C HIS A 546 6.57 35.27 1.23
N LEU A 547 6.97 35.97 2.30
CA LEU A 547 7.41 35.39 3.57
C LEU A 547 6.64 36.05 4.73
N LEU A 548 6.14 35.21 5.63
CA LEU A 548 5.21 35.58 6.71
C LEU A 548 5.69 35.09 8.09
N ASP A 549 6.45 33.99 8.16
CA ASP A 549 7.15 33.53 9.36
C ASP A 549 8.16 34.62 9.79
N PRO A 550 7.99 35.28 10.96
CA PRO A 550 8.81 36.43 11.33
C PRO A 550 10.30 36.10 11.48
N ASP A 551 10.62 34.87 11.90
CA ASP A 551 12.00 34.43 12.05
C ASP A 551 12.67 34.20 10.69
N VAL A 552 11.93 33.63 9.73
CA VAL A 552 12.40 33.49 8.34
C VAL A 552 12.57 34.86 7.70
N VAL A 553 11.62 35.79 7.88
CA VAL A 553 11.73 37.18 7.39
C VAL A 553 12.95 37.90 7.99
N ALA A 554 13.22 37.74 9.29
CA ALA A 554 14.37 38.33 9.96
C ALA A 554 15.70 37.76 9.44
N ARG A 555 15.80 36.43 9.30
CA ARG A 555 16.99 35.77 8.74
C ARG A 555 17.19 36.12 7.26
N PHE A 556 16.12 36.19 6.47
CA PHE A 556 16.17 36.61 5.06
C PHE A 556 16.71 38.03 4.92
N LYS A 557 16.13 39.02 5.62
CA LYS A 557 16.60 40.42 5.58
C LYS A 557 18.05 40.58 6.03
N LYS A 558 18.51 39.78 7.00
CA LYS A 558 19.91 39.76 7.44
C LYS A 558 20.85 39.17 6.38
N ARG A 559 20.38 38.22 5.56
CA ARG A 559 21.21 37.47 4.60
C ARG A 559 21.20 38.04 3.18
N TYR A 560 20.10 38.70 2.81
CA TYR A 560 19.84 39.34 1.53
C TYR A 560 19.24 40.74 1.79
N PRO A 561 20.02 41.72 2.27
CA PRO A 561 19.52 43.04 2.64
C PRO A 561 18.88 43.77 1.45
N ASP A 562 19.43 43.59 0.25
CA ASP A 562 18.94 44.17 -1.01
C ASP A 562 17.85 43.31 -1.67
N GLY A 563 17.43 42.19 -1.05
CA GLY A 563 16.48 41.22 -1.59
C GLY A 563 17.02 40.32 -2.73
N VAL A 564 18.18 40.62 -3.31
CA VAL A 564 18.73 39.93 -4.49
C VAL A 564 19.44 38.62 -4.11
N ILE A 565 18.84 37.49 -4.50
CA ILE A 565 19.41 36.15 -4.38
C ILE A 565 20.34 35.89 -5.59
N SER A 566 21.62 36.20 -5.43
CA SER A 566 22.66 36.04 -6.47
C SER A 566 23.57 34.83 -6.21
N LYS A 567 24.24 34.34 -7.26
CA LYS A 567 25.24 33.25 -7.15
C LYS A 567 26.31 33.62 -6.11
N PRO A 568 26.63 32.74 -5.14
CA PRO A 568 27.69 33.00 -4.17
C PRO A 568 29.03 33.30 -4.85
N LYS A 569 29.80 34.26 -4.33
CA LYS A 569 31.08 34.72 -4.93
C LYS A 569 32.18 33.66 -5.00
N ASN A 570 31.96 32.48 -4.40
CA ASN A 570 32.92 31.39 -4.24
C ASN A 570 32.45 30.09 -4.94
N MET A 571 31.52 30.18 -5.90
CA MET A 571 30.97 29.06 -6.68
C MET A 571 31.09 29.32 -8.18
#